data_AF-A0A9X3IME4-F1
#
_entry.id   AF-A0A9X3IME4-F1
#
_cell.length_a   1.000
_cell.length_b   1.000
_cell.length_c   1.000
_cell.angle_alpha   90.00
_cell.angle_beta   90.00
_cell.angle_gamma   90.00
#
_symmetry.space_group_name_H-M   'P 1'
#
loop_
_entity.id
_entity.type
_entity.pdbx_description
1 polymer ?
#
loop_
_entity_poly.entity_id
_entity_poly.type
_entity_poly.pdbx_seq_one_letter_code
_entity_poly.pdbx_strand_id
1 'polypeptide(L)' 'MASIDEQIAALSDAIAQGAKRVVFHSGGTRREVEYHSLKDMREALAALQAQKSGASRIVLAAF' A
#
# COMPACT_ATOMS: atom_id res chain seq x y z
N MET A 1 13.07 2.88 -0.41
CA MET A 1 11.77 2.30 -0.02
C MET A 1 10.68 3.17 -0.63
N ALA A 2 9.71 2.60 -1.35
CA ALA A 2 8.46 3.29 -1.68
C ALA A 2 7.84 3.77 -0.37
N SER A 3 7.43 5.03 -0.31
CA SER A 3 6.67 5.50 0.84
C SER A 3 5.37 4.70 0.96
N ILE A 4 4.87 4.55 2.20
CA ILE A 4 3.59 3.85 2.44
C ILE A 4 2.46 4.57 1.68
N ASP A 5 2.53 5.90 1.56
CA ASP A 5 1.60 6.71 0.77
C ASP A 5 1.61 6.36 -0.72
N GLU A 6 2.77 6.18 -1.34
CA GLU A 6 2.87 5.75 -2.75
C GLU A 6 2.26 4.35 -2.96
N GLN A 7 2.45 3.44 -1.98
CA GLN A 7 1.86 2.10 -2.04
C GLN A 7 0.33 2.15 -1.89
N ILE A 8 -0.19 3.00 -1.00
CA ILE A 8 -1.64 3.21 -0.85
C ILE A 8 -2.23 3.77 -2.14
N ALA A 9 -1.58 4.77 -2.76
CA ALA A 9 -2.04 5.37 -4.00
C ALA A 9 -2.08 4.36 -5.16
N ALA A 10 -1.00 3.61 -5.37
CA ALA A 10 -0.93 2.60 -6.42
C ALA A 10 -1.98 1.49 -6.25
N LEU A 11 -2.20 1.06 -5.00
CA LEU A 11 -3.19 0.02 -4.70
C LEU A 11 -4.63 0.53 -4.85
N SER A 12 -4.90 1.77 -4.44
CA SER A 12 -6.22 2.40 -4.64
C SER A 12 -6.54 2.61 -6.12
N ASP A 13 -5.56 3.02 -6.92
CA ASP A 13 -5.71 3.23 -8.37
C ASP A 13 -5.99 1.91 -9.10
N ALA A 14 -5.25 0.84 -8.77
CA ALA A 14 -5.48 -0.48 -9.34
C ALA A 14 -6.88 -1.02 -9.00
N ILE A 15 -7.36 -0.81 -7.76
CA ILE A 15 -8.74 -1.16 -7.37
C ILE A 15 -9.76 -0.37 -8.19
N ALA A 16 -9.54 0.93 -8.38
CA ALA A 16 -10.43 1.79 -9.17
C ALA A 16 -10.47 1.38 -10.66
N GLN A 17 -9.35 0.91 -11.20
CA GLN A 17 -9.26 0.36 -12.56
C GLN A 17 -9.83 -1.06 -12.68
N GLY A 18 -10.17 -1.72 -11.56
CA GLY A 18 -10.55 -3.13 -11.54
C GLY A 18 -9.39 -4.07 -11.91
N ALA A 19 -8.16 -3.56 -11.91
CA ALA A 19 -6.97 -4.32 -12.21
C ALA A 19 -6.62 -5.18 -10.99
N LYS A 20 -6.41 -6.48 -11.18
CA LYS A 20 -5.94 -7.39 -10.12
C LYS A 20 -4.45 -7.29 -9.85
N ARG A 21 -3.71 -6.55 -10.68
CA ARG A 21 -2.26 -6.44 -10.61
C ARG A 21 -1.87 -5.02 -10.22
N VAL A 22 -1.05 -4.89 -9.19
CA VAL A 22 -0.54 -3.61 -8.71
C VAL A 22 0.96 -3.58 -8.88
N VAL A 23 1.45 -2.49 -9.46
CA VAL A 23 2.87 -2.25 -9.65
C VAL A 23 3.32 -1.27 -8.58
N PHE A 24 4.13 -1.73 -7.64
CA PHE A 24 4.74 -0.89 -6.62
C PHE A 24 6.14 -0.48 -7.06
N HIS A 25 6.43 0.82 -6.99
CA HIS A 25 7.74 1.38 -7.34
C HIS A 25 8.51 1.64 -6.05
N SER A 26 9.30 0.67 -5.58
CA SER A 26 10.03 0.80 -4.32
C SER A 26 11.50 1.08 -4.56
N GLY A 27 11.89 2.35 -4.46
CA GLY A 27 13.29 2.80 -4.42
C GLY A 27 14.19 2.24 -5.53
N GLY A 28 13.70 2.20 -6.77
CA GLY A 28 14.44 1.69 -7.94
C GLY A 28 14.04 0.28 -8.39
N THR A 29 13.33 -0.48 -7.57
CA THR A 29 12.85 -1.82 -7.92
C THR A 29 11.35 -1.82 -8.12
N ARG A 30 10.91 -2.31 -9.28
CA ARG A 30 9.50 -2.54 -9.60
C ARG A 30 9.06 -3.87 -8.98
N ARG A 31 8.07 -3.82 -8.09
CA ARG A 31 7.45 -5.01 -7.51
C ARG A 31 6.04 -5.13 -8.02
N GLU A 32 5.77 -6.17 -8.79
CA GLU A 32 4.43 -6.49 -9.25
C GLU A 32 3.80 -7.49 -8.30
N VAL A 33 2.63 -7.14 -7.77
CA VAL A 33 1.82 -8.02 -6.93
C VAL A 33 0.51 -8.24 -7.65
N GLU A 34 0.24 -9.49 -7.97
CA GLU A 34 -1.06 -9.92 -8.47
C GLU A 34 -1.89 -10.43 -7.30
N TYR A 35 -3.05 -9.81 -7.10
CA TYR A 35 -4.00 -10.16 -6.06
C TYR A 35 -5.06 -11.08 -6.64
N HIS A 36 -5.40 -12.15 -5.92
CA HIS A 36 -6.40 -13.12 -6.37
C HIS A 36 -7.80 -12.51 -6.47
N SER A 37 -8.11 -11.53 -5.61
CA SER A 37 -9.43 -10.93 -5.49
C SER A 37 -9.36 -9.44 -5.16
N LEU A 38 -10.43 -8.69 -5.48
CA LEU A 38 -10.57 -7.29 -5.02
C LEU A 38 -10.66 -7.18 -3.49
N LYS A 39 -11.11 -8.24 -2.81
CA LYS A 39 -11.16 -8.30 -1.36
C LYS A 39 -9.75 -8.26 -0.78
N ASP A 40 -8.83 -9.07 -1.29
CA ASP A 40 -7.41 -9.05 -0.92
C ASP A 40 -6.77 -7.68 -1.13
N MET A 41 -7.10 -7.01 -2.25
CA MET A 41 -6.58 -5.67 -2.52
C MET A 41 -7.05 -4.66 -1.46
N ARG A 42 -8.33 -4.71 -1.06
CA ARG A 42 -8.87 -3.85 0.01
C ARG A 42 -8.27 -4.18 1.38
N GLU A 43 -8.05 -5.45 1.70
CA GLU A 43 -7.38 -5.86 2.94
C GLU A 43 -5.93 -5.37 2.98
N ALA A 44 -5.19 -5.48 1.87
CA ALA A 44 -3.85 -4.94 1.75
C ALA A 44 -3.83 -3.40 1.91
N LEU A 45 -4.81 -2.69 1.34
CA LEU A 45 -4.94 -1.25 1.48
C LEU A 45 -5.20 -0.85 2.95
N ALA A 46 -6.10 -1.55 3.63
CA ALA A 46 -6.40 -1.32 5.04
C ALA A 46 -5.18 -1.59 5.93
N ALA A 47 -4.40 -2.64 5.65
CA ALA A 47 -3.17 -2.93 6.36
C ALA A 47 -2.11 -1.84 6.17
N LEU A 48 -1.94 -1.31 4.95
CA LEU A 48 -1.03 -0.21 4.66
C LEU A 48 -1.47 1.09 5.37
N GLN A 49 -2.76 1.41 5.37
CA GLN A 49 -3.30 2.58 6.10
C GLN A 49 -3.13 2.45 7.62
N ALA A 50 -3.36 1.25 8.16
CA ALA A 50 -3.11 0.94 9.57
C ALA A 50 -1.62 1.07 9.91
N GLN A 51 -0.74 0.61 9.04
CA GLN A 51 0.71 0.74 9.21
C GLN A 51 1.15 2.22 9.18
N LYS A 52 0.60 3.03 8.27
CA LYS A 52 0.82 4.49 8.25
C LYS A 52 0.42 5.12 9.58
N SER A 53 -0.76 4.75 10.10
CA SER A 53 -1.31 5.30 11.35
C SER A 53 -0.55 4.83 12.60
N GLY A 54 -0.10 3.57 12.61
CA GLY A 54 0.67 2.97 13.69
C GLY A 54 2.11 3.46 13.74
N ALA A 55 2.77 3.57 12.59
CA ALA A 55 4.11 4.16 12.48
C ALA A 55 4.12 5.63 12.94
N SER A 56 3.05 6.38 12.63
CA SER A 56 2.91 7.77 13.08
C SER A 56 2.77 7.92 14.59
N ARG A 57 2.23 6.91 15.30
CA ARG A 57 2.13 6.93 16.78
C ARG A 57 3.45 6.63 17.46
N ILE A 58 4.28 5.76 16.88
CA ILE A 58 5.59 5.42 17.46
C ILE A 58 6.52 6.64 17.43
N VAL A 59 6.45 7.47 16.38
CA VAL A 59 7.23 8.70 16.29
C VAL A 59 6.76 9.77 17.28
N LEU A 60 5.47 9.80 17.65
CA LEU A 60 4.93 10.80 18.58
C LEU A 60 5.23 10.48 20.06
N ALA A 61 5.59 9.24 20.40
CA ALA A 61 5.94 8.83 21.77
C ALA A 61 7.42 9.04 22.13
N ALA A 62 8.20 9.68 21.25
CA ALA A 62 9.63 9.93 21.41
C ALA A 62 9.99 11.40 21.67
N PHE A 63 9.02 12.23 22.11
CA PHE A 63 9.24 13.63 22.50
C PHE A 63 9.06 13.83 24.00
#